data_AF-A0ABD1XCD4-F1
#
_entry.id   AF-A0ABD1XCD4-F1
#
_cell.length_a   1.000
_cell.length_b   1.000
_cell.length_c   1.000
_cell.angle_alpha   90.00
_cell.angle_beta   90.00
_cell.angle_gamma   90.00
#
_symmetry.space_group_name_H-M   'P 1'
#
loop_
_entity.id
_entity.type
_entity.pdbx_description
1 polymer ?
#
loop_
_entity_poly.entity_id
_entity_poly.type
_entity_poly.pdbx_seq_one_letter_code
_entity_poly.pdbx_strand_id
1 'polypeptide(L)'
;MRLLTEEKDKLKVDLSATECNVAEFSKRSDLANQAQEITAKALEEDGLLDKICQLEEVAESLRSDNLSLKANTEKAVKAGIEDFRRQFKFTSDYENLHAFFVNFGTRQALTEVKEHHLDLDLSTTEANYPSPEEVEDGLGQPYVDGAEGSAGQPPAEEAYDRIFMPARRKSNGFMFS
;
A
#
# COMPACT_ATOMS: atom_id res chain seq x y z
N MET A 1 77.99 -18.82 -14.98
CA MET A 1 77.66 -20.16 -15.52
C MET A 1 76.89 -21.01 -14.51
N ARG A 2 77.41 -21.36 -13.32
CA ARG A 2 76.68 -22.22 -12.34
C ARG A 2 75.31 -21.72 -11.89
N LEU A 3 75.19 -20.44 -11.52
CA LEU A 3 73.92 -19.85 -11.05
C LEU A 3 72.79 -19.92 -12.10
N LEU A 4 73.13 -19.75 -13.39
CA LEU A 4 72.16 -19.84 -14.48
C LEU A 4 71.64 -21.27 -14.69
N THR A 5 72.45 -22.28 -14.36
CA THR A 5 72.03 -23.69 -14.41
C THR A 5 71.05 -24.03 -13.29
N GLU A 6 71.31 -23.57 -12.06
CA GLU A 6 70.41 -23.79 -10.92
C GLU A 6 69.06 -23.10 -11.12
N GLU A 7 69.06 -21.87 -11.65
CA GLU A 7 67.85 -21.12 -11.97
C GLU A 7 67.05 -21.79 -13.10
N LYS A 8 67.73 -22.30 -14.13
CA LYS A 8 67.11 -23.08 -15.21
C LYS A 8 66.46 -24.37 -14.71
N ASP A 9 67.12 -25.09 -13.80
CA ASP A 9 66.58 -26.34 -13.27
C ASP A 9 65.40 -26.08 -12.33
N LYS A 10 65.44 -25.00 -11.55
CA LYS A 10 64.27 -24.54 -10.77
C LYS A 10 63.08 -24.19 -11.67
N LEU A 11 63.30 -23.40 -12.72
CA LEU A 11 62.25 -23.03 -13.67
C LEU A 11 61.61 -24.24 -14.37
N LYS A 12 62.38 -25.31 -14.63
CA LYS A 12 61.83 -26.56 -15.17
C LYS A 12 60.89 -27.28 -14.19
N VAL A 13 61.26 -27.30 -12.91
CA VAL A 13 60.42 -27.89 -11.86
C VAL A 13 59.14 -27.07 -11.70
N ASP A 14 59.24 -25.75 -11.67
CA ASP A 14 58.09 -24.85 -11.57
C ASP A 14 57.18 -24.95 -12.80
N LEU A 15 57.75 -25.11 -14.01
CA LEU A 15 56.99 -25.32 -15.24
C LEU A 15 56.22 -26.64 -15.19
N SER A 16 56.86 -27.74 -14.81
CA SER A 16 56.22 -29.04 -14.64
C SER A 16 55.08 -28.99 -13.61
N ALA A 17 55.29 -28.30 -12.49
CA ALA A 17 54.26 -28.12 -11.47
C ALA A 17 53.07 -27.30 -11.97
N THR A 18 53.32 -26.24 -12.74
CA THR A 18 52.24 -25.41 -13.31
C THR A 18 51.47 -26.16 -14.40
N GLU A 19 52.12 -26.94 -15.26
CA GLU A 19 51.47 -27.82 -16.25
C GLU A 19 50.56 -28.85 -15.57
N CYS A 20 51.02 -29.46 -14.48
CA CYS A 20 50.21 -30.39 -13.68
C CYS A 20 48.97 -29.71 -13.09
N ASN A 21 49.14 -28.51 -12.52
CA ASN A 21 48.04 -27.73 -11.96
C ASN A 21 47.01 -27.30 -13.04
N VAL A 22 47.47 -26.94 -14.24
CA VAL A 22 46.59 -26.59 -15.37
C VAL A 22 45.78 -27.79 -15.83
N ALA A 23 46.40 -28.98 -15.91
CA ALA A 23 45.70 -30.21 -16.25
C ALA A 23 44.65 -30.58 -15.19
N GLU A 24 44.97 -30.42 -13.90
CA GLU A 24 44.01 -30.65 -12.81
C GLU A 24 42.85 -29.65 -12.85
N PHE A 25 43.15 -28.37 -13.06
CA PHE A 25 42.13 -27.33 -13.16
C PHE A 25 41.19 -27.57 -14.35
N SER A 26 41.74 -27.95 -15.50
CA SER A 26 40.95 -28.29 -16.69
C SER A 26 39.98 -29.44 -16.38
N LYS A 27 40.46 -30.50 -15.73
CA LYS A 27 39.62 -31.64 -15.32
C LYS A 27 38.53 -31.22 -14.33
N ARG A 28 38.84 -30.35 -13.37
CA ARG A 28 37.84 -29.82 -12.42
C ARG A 28 36.79 -28.96 -13.13
N SER A 29 37.21 -28.18 -14.12
CA SER A 29 36.30 -27.39 -14.97
C SER A 29 35.35 -28.28 -15.76
N ASP A 30 35.86 -29.36 -16.37
CA ASP A 30 35.03 -30.30 -17.12
C ASP A 30 33.98 -30.97 -16.23
N LEU A 31 34.38 -31.37 -15.01
CA LEU A 31 33.46 -31.93 -14.02
C LEU A 31 32.39 -30.93 -13.55
N ALA A 32 32.76 -29.66 -13.37
CA ALA A 32 31.81 -28.61 -13.01
C ALA A 32 30.77 -28.38 -14.13
N ASN A 33 31.22 -28.36 -15.38
CA ASN A 33 30.32 -28.25 -16.54
C ASN A 33 29.37 -29.43 -16.62
N GLN A 34 29.87 -30.66 -16.41
CA GLN A 34 29.04 -31.86 -16.42
C GLN A 34 28.02 -31.87 -15.26
N ALA A 35 28.42 -31.44 -14.07
CA ALA A 35 27.51 -31.32 -12.93
C ALA A 35 26.42 -30.28 -13.17
N GLN A 36 26.76 -29.15 -13.81
CA GLN A 36 25.80 -28.13 -14.21
C GLN A 36 24.80 -28.68 -15.23
N GLU A 37 25.26 -29.46 -16.22
CA GLU A 37 24.40 -30.07 -17.23
C GLU A 37 23.44 -31.11 -16.62
N ILE A 38 23.92 -31.97 -15.71
CA ILE A 38 23.09 -32.93 -14.98
C ILE A 38 22.04 -32.22 -14.13
N THR A 39 22.43 -31.13 -13.45
CA THR A 39 21.51 -30.35 -12.61
C THR A 39 20.44 -29.67 -13.46
N ALA A 40 20.82 -29.08 -14.60
CA ALA A 40 19.87 -28.49 -15.54
C ALA A 40 18.86 -29.53 -16.07
N LYS A 41 19.35 -30.71 -16.48
CA LYS A 41 18.49 -31.82 -16.92
C LYS A 41 17.55 -32.31 -15.83
N ALA A 42 18.02 -32.44 -14.59
CA ALA A 42 17.17 -32.83 -13.46
C ALA A 42 16.07 -31.78 -13.18
N LEU A 43 16.39 -30.48 -13.31
CA LEU A 43 15.40 -29.41 -13.17
C LEU A 43 14.37 -29.37 -14.32
N GLU A 44 14.76 -29.78 -15.52
CA GLU A 44 13.85 -29.98 -16.65
C GLU A 44 12.97 -31.22 -16.44
N GLU A 45 13.56 -32.36 -16.04
CA GLU A 45 12.84 -33.62 -15.78
C GLU A 45 11.81 -33.48 -14.65
N ASP A 46 12.14 -32.75 -13.58
CA ASP A 46 11.23 -32.47 -12.47
C ASP A 46 10.18 -31.38 -12.81
N GLY A 47 10.23 -30.81 -14.02
CA GLY A 47 9.33 -29.74 -14.47
C GLY A 47 9.46 -28.45 -13.66
N LEU A 48 10.54 -28.29 -12.90
CA LEU A 48 10.76 -27.15 -12.02
C LEU A 48 11.09 -25.88 -12.81
N LEU A 49 11.82 -26.02 -13.94
CA LEU A 49 12.11 -24.90 -14.83
C LEU A 49 10.83 -24.27 -15.40
N ASP A 50 9.91 -25.08 -15.90
CA ASP A 50 8.60 -24.59 -16.40
C ASP A 50 7.81 -23.88 -15.31
N LYS A 51 7.85 -24.40 -14.07
CA LYS A 51 7.15 -23.81 -12.94
C LYS A 51 7.76 -22.48 -12.49
N ILE A 52 9.09 -22.34 -12.59
CA ILE A 52 9.79 -21.08 -12.34
C ILE A 52 9.36 -20.04 -13.38
N CYS A 53 9.39 -20.39 -14.67
CA CYS A 53 8.95 -19.48 -15.73
C CYS A 53 7.48 -19.05 -15.56
N GLN A 54 6.58 -19.97 -15.24
CA GLN A 54 5.17 -19.63 -14.96
C GLN A 54 5.02 -18.70 -13.75
N LEU A 55 5.78 -18.91 -12.69
CA LEU A 55 5.73 -18.04 -11.50
C LEU A 55 6.27 -16.64 -11.81
N GLU A 56 7.31 -16.54 -12.63
CA GLU A 56 7.85 -15.26 -13.10
C GLU A 56 6.82 -14.50 -13.95
N GLU A 57 6.17 -15.16 -14.92
CA GLU A 57 5.09 -14.57 -15.72
C GLU A 57 3.92 -14.07 -14.84
N VAL A 58 3.49 -14.87 -13.87
CA VAL A 58 2.43 -14.48 -12.92
C VAL A 58 2.86 -13.28 -12.08
N ALA A 59 4.11 -13.24 -11.59
CA ALA A 59 4.63 -12.13 -10.80
C ALA A 59 4.68 -10.83 -11.62
N GLU A 60 5.08 -10.91 -12.89
CA GLU A 60 5.08 -9.76 -13.80
C GLU A 60 3.66 -9.26 -14.10
N SER A 61 2.71 -10.17 -14.36
CA SER A 61 1.30 -9.82 -14.56
C SER A 61 0.73 -9.11 -13.33
N LEU A 62 0.92 -9.67 -12.13
CA LEU A 62 0.46 -9.06 -10.88
C LEU A 62 1.09 -7.69 -10.61
N ARG A 63 2.35 -7.49 -11.00
CA ARG A 63 3.04 -6.20 -10.88
C ARG A 63 2.43 -5.16 -11.82
N SER A 64 2.12 -5.55 -13.05
CA SER A 64 1.43 -4.70 -14.03
C SER A 64 0.03 -4.31 -13.53
N ASP A 65 -0.75 -5.27 -13.04
CA ASP A 65 -2.10 -5.04 -12.52
C ASP A 65 -2.10 -4.09 -11.33
N ASN A 66 -1.16 -4.25 -10.39
CA ASN A 66 -1.02 -3.34 -9.24
C ASN A 66 -0.69 -1.91 -9.66
N LEU A 67 0.15 -1.73 -10.68
CA LEU A 67 0.46 -0.39 -11.21
C LEU A 67 -0.78 0.24 -11.85
N SER A 68 -1.53 -0.53 -12.64
CA SER A 68 -2.78 -0.06 -13.25
C SER A 68 -3.82 0.28 -12.18
N LEU A 69 -3.97 -0.56 -11.16
CA LEU A 69 -4.91 -0.32 -10.06
C LEU A 69 -4.54 0.95 -9.30
N LYS A 70 -3.25 1.17 -9.01
CA LYS A 70 -2.77 2.39 -8.37
C LYS A 70 -3.06 3.64 -9.22
N ALA A 71 -2.85 3.58 -10.53
CA ALA A 71 -3.16 4.69 -11.42
C ALA A 71 -4.67 4.98 -11.47
N ASN A 72 -5.49 3.94 -11.51
CA ASN A 72 -6.95 4.06 -11.50
C ASN A 72 -7.48 4.62 -10.18
N THR A 73 -6.94 4.19 -9.04
CA THR A 73 -7.33 4.74 -7.73
C THR A 73 -6.91 6.19 -7.58
N GLU A 74 -5.70 6.56 -8.03
CA GLU A 74 -5.26 7.96 -8.03
C GLU A 74 -6.17 8.83 -8.90
N LYS A 75 -6.57 8.33 -10.08
CA LYS A 75 -7.52 9.03 -10.96
C LYS A 75 -8.89 9.16 -10.32
N ALA A 76 -9.42 8.11 -9.69
CA ALA A 76 -10.71 8.13 -9.02
C ALA A 76 -10.71 9.09 -7.82
N VAL A 77 -9.63 9.12 -7.03
CA VAL A 77 -9.47 10.06 -5.92
C VAL A 77 -9.43 11.50 -6.44
N LYS A 78 -8.66 11.79 -7.50
CA LYS A 78 -8.63 13.13 -8.11
C LYS A 78 -10.01 13.54 -8.62
N ALA A 79 -10.70 12.65 -9.33
CA ALA A 79 -12.06 12.91 -9.81
C ALA A 79 -13.04 13.17 -8.65
N GLY A 80 -12.96 12.39 -7.57
CA GLY A 80 -13.79 12.58 -6.37
C GLY A 80 -13.50 13.90 -5.65
N ILE A 81 -12.23 14.31 -5.55
CA ILE A 81 -11.86 15.62 -4.99
C ILE A 81 -12.36 16.76 -5.86
N GLU A 82 -12.26 16.63 -7.19
CA GLU A 82 -12.75 17.65 -8.12
C GLU A 82 -14.28 17.73 -8.11
N ASP A 83 -14.97 16.61 -8.05
CA ASP A 83 -16.43 16.55 -7.92
C ASP A 83 -16.90 17.17 -6.61
N PHE A 84 -16.29 16.77 -5.49
CA PHE A 84 -16.48 17.41 -4.19
C PHE A 84 -16.26 18.92 -4.29
N ARG A 85 -15.12 19.36 -4.82
CA ARG A 85 -14.83 20.77 -4.98
C ARG A 85 -15.87 21.48 -5.85
N ARG A 86 -16.39 20.84 -6.90
CA ARG A 86 -17.40 21.42 -7.80
C ARG A 86 -18.74 21.57 -7.09
N GLN A 87 -19.19 20.56 -6.36
CA GLN A 87 -20.39 20.63 -5.53
C GLN A 87 -20.29 21.78 -4.51
N PHE A 88 -19.12 21.95 -3.89
CA PHE A 88 -18.88 22.99 -2.88
C PHE A 88 -18.58 24.39 -3.44
N LYS A 89 -18.22 24.52 -4.73
CA LYS A 89 -17.94 25.83 -5.36
C LYS A 89 -19.23 26.60 -5.71
N PHE A 90 -20.38 25.92 -5.70
CA PHE A 90 -21.68 26.51 -6.02
C PHE A 90 -22.54 26.81 -4.78
N THR A 91 -22.06 26.50 -3.57
CA THR A 91 -22.79 26.80 -2.35
C THR A 91 -22.07 27.88 -1.53
N SER A 92 -22.85 28.82 -1.02
CA SER A 92 -22.50 29.75 0.07
C SER A 92 -22.10 29.04 1.38
N ASP A 93 -21.91 27.72 1.35
CA ASP A 93 -21.84 26.84 2.50
C ASP A 93 -20.42 26.64 3.02
N TYR A 94 -19.37 27.16 2.38
CA TYR A 94 -18.02 27.06 2.97
C TYR A 94 -17.91 27.85 4.28
N GLU A 95 -18.55 29.02 4.37
CA GLU A 95 -18.62 29.80 5.62
C GLU A 95 -19.50 29.08 6.65
N ASN A 96 -20.59 28.43 6.22
CA ASN A 96 -21.47 27.63 7.09
C ASN A 96 -20.79 26.35 7.58
N LEU A 97 -20.01 25.67 6.75
CA LEU A 97 -19.27 24.46 7.11
C LEU A 97 -18.10 24.79 8.03
N HIS A 98 -17.39 25.88 7.76
CA HIS A 98 -16.36 26.40 8.66
C HIS A 98 -16.97 26.79 10.01
N ALA A 99 -18.08 27.51 10.02
CA ALA A 99 -18.81 27.85 11.23
C ALA A 99 -19.30 26.60 11.98
N PHE A 100 -19.78 25.57 11.27
CA PHE A 100 -20.20 24.29 11.85
C PHE A 100 -19.05 23.56 12.55
N PHE A 101 -17.92 23.38 11.86
CA PHE A 101 -16.76 22.68 12.44
C PHE A 101 -16.12 23.48 13.58
N VAL A 102 -16.09 24.81 13.49
CA VAL A 102 -15.63 25.69 14.58
C VAL A 102 -16.58 25.60 15.78
N ASN A 103 -17.90 25.70 15.59
CA ASN A 103 -18.89 25.54 16.66
C ASN A 103 -18.77 24.19 17.36
N PHE A 104 -18.69 23.10 16.58
CA PHE A 104 -18.60 21.75 17.11
C PHE A 104 -17.32 21.55 17.93
N GLY A 105 -16.16 21.94 17.39
CA GLY A 105 -14.88 21.84 18.09
C GLY A 105 -14.83 22.71 19.35
N THR A 106 -15.40 23.92 19.31
CA THR A 106 -15.43 24.82 20.47
C THR A 106 -16.38 24.32 21.56
N ARG A 107 -17.53 23.72 21.24
CA ARG A 107 -18.41 23.09 22.26
C ARG A 107 -17.79 21.86 22.90
N GLN A 108 -17.06 21.05 22.14
CA GLN A 108 -16.34 19.90 22.72
C GLN A 108 -15.30 20.38 23.74
N ALA A 109 -14.50 21.39 23.38
CA ALA A 109 -13.53 21.98 24.30
C ALA A 109 -14.19 22.63 25.53
N LEU A 110 -15.33 23.32 25.37
CA LEU A 110 -16.08 23.90 26.49
C LEU A 110 -16.63 22.82 27.44
N THR A 111 -17.06 21.68 26.90
CA THR A 111 -17.52 20.52 27.69
C THR A 111 -16.39 19.95 28.53
N GLU A 112 -15.23 19.72 27.93
CA GLU A 112 -14.03 19.24 28.63
C GLU A 112 -13.59 20.22 29.75
N VAL A 113 -13.64 21.53 29.50
CA VAL A 113 -13.32 22.54 30.52
C VAL A 113 -14.32 22.51 31.68
N LYS A 114 -15.61 22.33 31.43
CA LYS A 114 -16.63 22.21 32.49
C LYS A 114 -16.45 20.96 33.33
N GLU A 115 -16.08 19.84 32.71
CA GLU A 115 -15.82 18.58 33.42
C GLU A 115 -14.64 18.70 34.40
N HIS A 116 -13.65 19.53 34.07
CA HIS A 116 -12.46 19.75 34.89
C HIS A 116 -12.54 20.99 35.81
N HIS A 117 -13.43 21.94 35.51
CA HIS A 117 -13.55 23.21 36.22
C HIS A 117 -15.01 23.63 36.41
N LEU A 118 -15.69 22.92 37.32
CA LEU A 118 -17.12 23.11 37.64
C LEU A 118 -17.47 24.51 38.16
N ASP A 119 -16.49 25.26 38.65
CA ASP A 119 -16.67 26.58 39.28
C ASP A 119 -16.67 27.73 38.25
N LEU A 120 -16.30 27.44 37.00
CA LEU A 120 -16.25 28.45 35.94
C LEU A 120 -17.63 28.63 35.30
N ASP A 121 -18.16 29.85 35.39
CA ASP A 121 -19.34 30.25 34.64
C ASP A 121 -18.97 30.51 33.18
N LEU A 122 -19.33 29.55 32.33
CA LEU A 122 -19.11 29.59 30.87
C LEU A 122 -20.38 29.91 30.08
N SER A 123 -21.48 30.28 30.76
CA SER A 123 -22.79 30.52 30.15
C SER A 123 -22.75 31.53 29.00
N THR A 124 -22.01 32.63 29.18
CA THR A 124 -21.83 33.68 28.16
C THR A 124 -21.06 33.18 26.94
N THR A 125 -20.09 32.29 27.13
CA THR A 125 -19.30 31.71 26.04
C THR A 125 -20.12 30.68 25.27
N GLU A 126 -20.90 29.84 25.96
CA GLU A 126 -21.80 28.87 25.31
C GLU A 126 -22.89 29.53 24.48
N ALA A 127 -23.44 30.67 24.94
CA ALA A 127 -24.44 31.41 24.18
C ALA A 127 -23.92 31.91 22.81
N ASN A 128 -22.61 32.03 22.64
CA ASN A 128 -21.99 32.43 21.37
C ASN A 128 -21.74 31.25 20.42
N TYR A 129 -21.86 30.01 20.91
CA TYR A 129 -21.61 28.79 20.13
C TYR A 129 -22.78 27.80 20.27
N PRO A 130 -23.91 28.04 19.55
CA PRO A 130 -25.13 27.25 19.67
C PRO A 130 -24.95 25.78 19.31
N SER A 131 -25.83 24.93 19.82
CA SER A 131 -25.84 23.50 19.53
C SER A 131 -26.03 23.23 18.04
N PRO A 132 -25.39 22.19 17.45
CA PRO A 132 -25.71 21.77 16.08
C PRO A 132 -27.21 21.59 15.82
N GLU A 133 -27.95 21.13 16.84
CA GLU A 133 -29.42 20.97 16.84
C GLU A 133 -30.19 22.31 16.82
N GLU A 134 -29.57 23.40 17.30
CA GLU A 134 -30.11 24.75 17.30
C GLU A 134 -29.77 25.52 16.01
N VAL A 135 -28.90 24.97 15.15
CA VAL A 135 -28.52 25.53 13.84
C VAL A 135 -29.41 24.98 12.70
N GLU A 136 -30.21 23.94 12.95
CA GLU A 136 -31.07 23.28 11.93
C GLU A 136 -32.16 24.20 11.33
N ASP A 137 -32.66 25.20 12.06
CA ASP A 137 -33.70 26.11 11.54
C ASP A 137 -33.20 27.10 10.45
N GLY A 138 -31.89 27.19 10.22
CA GLY A 138 -31.28 28.10 9.24
C GLY A 138 -30.60 27.43 8.04
N LEU A 139 -30.43 26.11 8.06
CA LEU A 139 -29.77 25.36 6.99
C LEU A 139 -30.83 24.58 6.22
N GLY A 140 -31.16 25.07 5.03
CA GLY A 140 -32.19 24.51 4.16
C GLY A 140 -32.11 22.98 4.04
N GLN A 141 -33.28 22.34 4.07
CA GLN A 141 -33.45 20.90 4.03
C GLN A 141 -32.59 20.22 2.95
N PRO A 142 -32.15 18.96 3.17
CA PRO A 142 -31.49 18.20 2.14
C PRO A 142 -32.38 18.16 0.90
N TYR A 143 -31.82 18.58 -0.24
CA TYR A 143 -32.47 18.56 -1.55
C TYR A 143 -33.15 17.19 -1.76
N VAL A 144 -34.49 17.17 -1.77
CA VAL A 144 -35.25 16.00 -2.22
C VAL A 144 -35.30 16.10 -3.74
N ASP A 145 -34.54 15.24 -4.42
CA ASP A 145 -34.46 15.21 -5.88
C ASP A 145 -35.79 14.71 -6.46
N GLY A 146 -36.50 15.60 -7.14
CA GLY A 146 -37.67 15.27 -7.96
C GLY A 146 -37.19 14.63 -9.26
N ALA A 147 -37.25 13.30 -9.30
CA ALA A 147 -36.86 12.48 -10.43
C ALA A 147 -37.54 12.89 -11.75
N GLU A 148 -36.78 12.85 -12.85
CA GLU A 148 -37.19 12.22 -14.11
C GLU A 148 -35.97 12.01 -15.04
N GLY A 149 -35.58 10.75 -15.30
CA GLY A 149 -34.65 10.45 -16.40
C GLY A 149 -33.68 9.26 -16.26
N SER A 150 -34.22 8.03 -16.16
CA SER A 150 -33.66 6.76 -16.66
C SER A 150 -32.27 6.22 -16.21
N ALA A 151 -32.39 5.06 -15.55
CA ALA A 151 -31.57 3.84 -15.67
C ALA A 151 -30.25 3.72 -14.89
N GLY A 152 -30.35 3.08 -13.72
CA GLY A 152 -29.44 1.98 -13.36
C GLY A 152 -28.42 2.21 -12.24
N GLN A 153 -28.80 2.84 -11.13
CA GLN A 153 -27.98 2.91 -9.91
C GLN A 153 -28.73 2.23 -8.75
N PRO A 154 -28.12 1.28 -8.00
CA PRO A 154 -28.79 0.68 -6.86
C PRO A 154 -28.99 1.75 -5.76
N PRO A 155 -30.07 1.63 -4.96
CA PRO A 155 -30.48 2.66 -4.02
C PRO A 155 -29.40 2.93 -2.96
N ALA A 156 -29.28 4.20 -2.57
CA ALA A 156 -28.27 4.77 -1.68
C ALA A 156 -28.34 4.27 -0.21
N GLU A 157 -29.14 3.26 0.10
CA GLU A 157 -29.34 2.77 1.47
C GLU A 157 -28.22 1.86 1.99
N GLU A 158 -27.20 1.54 1.19
CA GLU A 158 -26.05 0.73 1.67
C GLU A 158 -24.74 1.52 1.84
N ALA A 159 -24.73 2.84 1.57
CA ALA A 159 -23.50 3.63 1.57
C ALA A 159 -23.15 4.24 2.95
N TYR A 160 -24.15 4.51 3.79
CA TYR A 160 -23.94 5.21 5.07
C TYR A 160 -23.44 4.31 6.20
N ASP A 161 -23.65 2.99 6.13
CA ASP A 161 -23.24 2.05 7.20
C ASP A 161 -21.73 1.75 7.24
N ARG A 162 -20.96 2.12 6.20
CA ARG A 162 -19.53 1.78 6.12
C ARG A 162 -18.57 2.84 6.65
N ILE A 163 -19.04 4.06 6.87
CA ILE A 163 -18.15 5.21 7.18
C ILE A 163 -17.95 5.39 8.70
N PHE A 164 -18.85 4.83 9.54
CA PHE A 164 -18.85 5.10 10.99
C PHE A 164 -18.97 3.87 11.91
N MET A 165 -18.45 2.70 11.54
CA MET A 165 -18.28 1.61 12.51
C MET A 165 -16.86 1.57 13.09
N PRO A 166 -16.68 1.60 14.43
CA PRO A 166 -15.39 1.27 15.03
C PRO A 166 -15.09 -0.19 14.74
N ALA A 167 -13.89 -0.47 14.23
CA ALA A 167 -13.44 -1.82 13.91
C ALA A 167 -13.58 -2.76 15.11
N ARG A 168 -14.65 -3.57 15.16
CA ARG A 168 -14.69 -4.74 16.05
C ARG A 168 -13.64 -5.72 15.55
N ARG A 169 -12.49 -5.77 16.25
CA ARG A 169 -11.55 -6.88 16.15
C ARG A 169 -12.33 -8.18 16.44
N LYS A 170 -12.63 -8.96 15.39
CA LYS A 170 -12.98 -10.37 15.56
C LYS A 170 -11.69 -11.11 15.85
N SER A 171 -11.45 -11.41 17.13
CA SER A 171 -10.56 -12.50 17.51
C SER A 171 -11.22 -13.82 17.13
N ASN A 172 -10.81 -14.41 16.01
CA ASN A 172 -10.95 -15.85 15.78
C ASN A 172 -9.54 -16.41 16.06
N GLY A 173 -9.26 -17.18 17.11
CA GLY A 173 -10.03 -18.36 17.50
C GLY A 173 -9.73 -19.52 16.55
N PHE A 174 -8.45 -19.80 16.29
CA PHE A 174 -7.98 -21.00 15.59
C PHE A 174 -7.46 -21.98 16.64
N MET A 175 -8.30 -22.91 17.08
CA MET A 175 -7.91 -24.08 17.88
C MET A 175 -7.73 -25.25 16.91
N PHE A 176 -6.54 -25.84 16.94
CA PHE A 176 -6.25 -27.13 16.34
C PHE A 176 -6.95 -28.23 17.16
N SER A 177 -7.60 -29.17 16.47
CA SER A 177 -7.85 -30.53 16.94
C SER A 177 -7.76 -31.48 15.76
#